data_AF-W4FZ39-F1
#
_entry.id   AF-W4FZ39-F1
#
_cell.length_a   1.000
_cell.length_b   1.000
_cell.length_c   1.000
_cell.angle_alpha   90.00
_cell.angle_beta   90.00
_cell.angle_gamma   90.00
#
_symmetry.space_group_name_H-M   'P 1'
#
loop_
_entity.id
_entity.type
_entity.pdbx_description
1 polymer ?
#
loop_
_entity_poly.entity_id
_entity_poly.type
_entity_poly.pdbx_seq_one_letter_code
_entity_poly.pdbx_strand_id
1 'polypeptide(L)'
;MLDLTCVVVGDGHIFSAQIDADETVHDVKIAFTNEFIHGCQADAVELYRVEGATHGAGTQVVFNGTPVDASTCTLATFGGSTTQMVDGSKVSSYFDEANAHDAQGVHILVVAPGAVVQPGALKVRRTTPSSSRQERWDTLNAILEDKLGMTGVGVVAFSSVKWLDVKDVFEPTPYTQPSIELPPENLDFLARYLKMASTCLGPISEGNEAQRVHLIAPILFCVCSLFDGDVRITTEKKMHGRDVKAQGRFEFVLRGGKKKNVCIVEAKSTDLWQGMAQALLGCEVQAEVCNLHEVFGIVTNYTRWWFLRSLDDKIEKETCSLVIEGNVPTSASLRTITGKIYALLSED
;
A
#
# COMPACT_ATOMS: atom_id res chain seq x y z
N MET A 1 0.55 -15.01 3.71
CA MET A 1 0.60 -13.58 4.10
C MET A 1 -0.77 -13.25 4.67
N LEU A 2 -0.81 -12.71 5.88
CA LEU A 2 -2.03 -12.39 6.63
C LEU A 2 -2.22 -10.87 6.57
N ASP A 3 -3.43 -10.42 6.26
CA ASP A 3 -3.78 -8.98 6.22
C ASP A 3 -4.52 -8.63 7.51
N LEU A 4 -3.76 -8.26 8.54
CA LEU A 4 -4.29 -8.11 9.89
C LEU A 4 -4.49 -6.64 10.23
N THR A 5 -5.70 -6.30 10.65
CA THR A 5 -5.99 -4.97 11.19
C THR A 5 -5.75 -4.92 12.69
N CYS A 6 -4.97 -3.94 13.12
CA CYS A 6 -4.38 -3.83 14.44
C CYS A 6 -4.79 -2.52 15.11
N VAL A 7 -5.17 -2.56 16.39
CA VAL A 7 -5.57 -1.38 17.18
C VAL A 7 -4.62 -1.20 18.36
N VAL A 8 -4.02 -0.02 18.50
CA VAL A 8 -3.25 0.34 19.68
C VAL A 8 -4.22 0.77 20.79
N VAL A 9 -4.28 -0.03 21.84
CA VAL A 9 -5.19 0.14 22.97
C VAL A 9 -4.82 1.40 23.78
N GLY A 10 -5.80 2.24 24.10
CA GLY A 10 -5.61 3.48 24.86
C GLY A 10 -5.02 4.67 24.08
N ASP A 11 -4.75 4.48 22.79
CA ASP A 11 -4.32 5.52 21.85
C ASP A 11 -5.30 5.66 20.68
N GLY A 12 -5.94 4.55 20.28
CA GLY A 12 -6.93 4.52 19.21
C GLY A 12 -6.34 4.52 17.81
N HIS A 13 -5.03 4.39 17.69
CA HIS A 13 -4.38 4.21 16.40
C HIS A 13 -4.73 2.85 15.80
N ILE A 14 -5.35 2.85 14.63
CA ILE A 14 -5.74 1.62 13.92
C ILE A 14 -5.01 1.50 12.59
N PHE A 15 -4.22 0.46 12.40
CA PHE A 15 -3.41 0.27 11.19
C PHE A 15 -3.57 -1.15 10.63
N SER A 16 -3.32 -1.32 9.34
CA SER A 16 -3.32 -2.64 8.70
C SER A 16 -1.87 -3.08 8.47
N ALA A 17 -1.56 -4.31 8.88
CA ALA A 17 -0.24 -4.91 8.71
C ALA A 17 -0.35 -6.17 7.85
N GLN A 18 0.51 -6.26 6.83
CA GLN A 18 0.70 -7.50 6.07
C GLN A 18 1.82 -8.28 6.74
N ILE A 19 1.49 -9.42 7.32
CA ILE A 19 2.40 -10.21 8.14
C ILE A 19 2.64 -11.56 7.48
N ASP A 20 3.87 -12.05 7.50
CA ASP A 20 4.10 -13.42 7.06
C ASP A 20 3.44 -14.40 8.02
N ALA A 21 2.77 -15.42 7.48
CA ALA A 21 2.14 -16.45 8.32
C ALA A 21 3.20 -17.20 9.16
N ASP A 22 4.43 -17.29 8.64
CA ASP A 22 5.55 -17.95 9.30
C ASP A 22 6.40 -17.02 10.19
N GLU A 23 6.15 -15.71 10.19
CA GLU A 23 6.82 -14.78 11.11
C GLU A 23 6.45 -15.10 12.56
N THR A 24 7.41 -14.91 13.47
CA THR A 24 7.15 -15.04 14.90
C THR A 24 6.43 -13.81 15.42
N VAL A 25 5.70 -13.97 16.52
CA VAL A 25 5.08 -12.83 17.22
C VAL A 25 6.14 -11.79 17.62
N HIS A 26 7.34 -12.22 17.99
CA HIS A 26 8.45 -11.32 18.29
C HIS A 26 8.89 -10.49 17.08
N ASP A 27 9.02 -11.12 15.90
CA ASP A 27 9.36 -10.41 14.65
C ASP A 27 8.29 -9.36 14.30
N VAL A 28 7.01 -9.69 14.51
CA VAL A 28 5.90 -8.74 14.33
C VAL A 28 5.99 -7.58 15.31
N LYS A 29 6.32 -7.82 16.59
CA LYS A 29 6.53 -6.73 17.55
C LYS A 29 7.69 -5.81 17.12
N ILE A 30 8.77 -6.36 16.60
CA ILE A 30 9.89 -5.57 16.03
C ILE A 30 9.38 -4.74 14.85
N ALA A 31 8.65 -5.34 13.90
CA ALA A 31 8.07 -4.63 12.78
C ALA A 31 7.14 -3.51 13.25
N PHE A 32 6.27 -3.79 14.22
CA PHE A 32 5.32 -2.81 14.75
C PHE A 32 6.03 -1.66 15.46
N THR A 33 7.06 -1.94 16.26
CA THR A 33 7.81 -0.88 16.94
C THR A 33 8.66 -0.02 15.98
N ASN A 34 9.09 -0.62 14.86
CA ASN A 34 9.83 0.07 13.80
C ASN A 34 8.95 0.83 12.79
N GLU A 35 7.68 0.44 12.64
CA GLU A 35 6.79 1.01 11.62
C GLU A 35 5.64 1.83 12.20
N PHE A 36 5.06 1.40 13.33
CA PHE A 36 3.77 1.91 13.83
C PHE A 36 3.82 2.39 15.29
N ILE A 37 4.72 1.89 16.12
CA ILE A 37 4.74 2.07 17.58
C ILE A 37 6.15 2.44 18.08
N HIS A 38 6.54 3.68 17.81
CA HIS A 38 7.88 4.18 18.15
C HIS A 38 8.04 4.51 19.65
N GLY A 39 9.29 4.48 20.13
CA GLY A 39 9.64 4.91 21.49
C GLY A 39 9.47 3.87 22.58
N CYS A 40 9.13 2.63 22.22
CA CYS A 40 9.13 1.47 23.11
C CYS A 40 9.97 0.35 22.52
N GLN A 41 10.54 -0.51 23.38
CA GLN A 41 11.25 -1.71 22.95
C GLN A 41 10.23 -2.79 22.57
N ALA A 42 10.52 -3.58 21.54
CA ALA A 42 9.65 -4.67 21.09
C ALA A 42 9.25 -5.62 22.24
N ASP A 43 10.20 -5.93 23.14
CA ASP A 43 9.98 -6.78 24.31
C ASP A 43 8.93 -6.25 25.29
N ALA A 44 8.66 -4.95 25.24
CA ALA A 44 7.69 -4.32 26.14
C ALA A 44 6.29 -4.21 25.52
N VAL A 45 6.16 -4.50 24.22
CA VAL A 45 4.86 -4.55 23.52
C VAL A 45 4.24 -5.93 23.68
N GLU A 46 2.95 -5.96 23.97
CA GLU A 46 2.15 -7.19 24.01
C GLU A 46 1.12 -7.16 22.87
N LEU A 47 0.95 -8.30 22.21
CA LEU A 47 -0.04 -8.47 21.14
C LEU A 47 -1.13 -9.42 21.64
N TYR A 48 -2.38 -9.06 21.38
CA TYR A 48 -3.54 -9.87 21.74
C TYR A 48 -4.41 -10.07 20.52
N ARG A 49 -4.66 -11.33 20.14
CA ARG A 49 -5.68 -11.63 19.14
C ARG A 49 -7.06 -11.42 19.76
N VAL A 50 -7.96 -10.72 19.07
CA VAL A 50 -9.31 -10.41 19.56
C VAL A 50 -10.37 -11.07 18.68
N GLU A 51 -11.43 -11.60 19.29
CA GLU A 51 -12.59 -12.16 18.60
C GLU A 51 -13.78 -11.21 18.65
N GLY A 52 -14.59 -11.16 17.59
CA GLY A 52 -15.85 -10.40 17.59
C GLY A 52 -15.70 -8.88 17.54
N ALA A 53 -14.50 -8.38 17.22
CA ALA A 53 -14.23 -6.98 16.99
C ALA A 53 -14.15 -6.69 15.48
N THR A 54 -14.82 -5.63 15.04
CA THR A 54 -14.84 -5.17 13.64
C THR A 54 -14.58 -3.68 13.54
N HIS A 55 -14.24 -3.23 12.34
CA HIS A 55 -14.15 -1.81 12.01
C HIS A 55 -15.52 -1.17 11.85
N GLY A 56 -15.74 -0.08 12.57
CA GLY A 56 -16.85 0.86 12.37
C GLY A 56 -16.48 2.01 11.43
N ALA A 57 -17.32 3.03 11.38
CA ALA A 57 -17.03 4.24 10.61
C ALA A 57 -15.91 5.07 11.28
N GLY A 58 -14.92 5.52 10.50
CA GLY A 58 -13.80 6.32 11.00
C GLY A 58 -12.81 5.53 11.87
N THR A 59 -12.52 6.01 13.09
CA THR A 59 -11.63 5.36 14.07
C THR A 59 -12.38 4.47 15.08
N GLN A 60 -13.66 4.17 14.81
CA GLN A 60 -14.51 3.45 15.74
C GLN A 60 -14.29 1.93 15.59
N VAL A 61 -14.07 1.24 16.71
CA VAL A 61 -14.09 -0.22 16.77
C VAL A 61 -15.48 -0.64 17.18
N VAL A 62 -16.04 -1.71 16.62
CA VAL A 62 -17.33 -2.28 17.06
C VAL A 62 -17.05 -3.65 17.65
N PHE A 63 -17.40 -3.84 18.91
CA PHE A 63 -17.22 -5.11 19.60
C PHE A 63 -18.60 -5.71 19.93
N ASN A 64 -18.90 -6.89 19.38
CA ASN A 64 -20.19 -7.57 19.54
C ASN A 64 -21.39 -6.65 19.26
N GLY A 65 -21.30 -5.84 18.19
CA GLY A 65 -22.34 -4.89 17.77
C GLY A 65 -22.38 -3.58 18.57
N THR A 66 -21.51 -3.41 19.57
CA THR A 66 -21.43 -2.20 20.38
C THR A 66 -20.23 -1.35 19.97
N PRO A 67 -20.42 -0.07 19.64
CA PRO A 67 -19.30 0.80 19.34
C PRO A 67 -18.39 1.03 20.57
N VAL A 68 -17.09 0.97 20.32
CA VAL A 68 -16.00 1.14 21.26
C VAL A 68 -15.10 2.27 20.74
N ASP A 69 -14.84 3.23 21.61
CA ASP A 69 -13.86 4.27 21.33
C ASP A 69 -12.45 3.69 21.53
N ALA A 70 -11.72 3.57 20.42
CA ALA A 70 -10.38 2.99 20.42
C ALA A 70 -9.37 3.80 21.25
N SER A 71 -9.62 5.11 21.45
CA SER A 71 -8.72 6.00 22.20
C SER A 71 -8.83 5.83 23.71
N THR A 72 -9.91 5.20 24.20
CA THR A 72 -10.17 5.00 25.63
C THR A 72 -10.37 3.54 26.01
N CYS A 73 -10.37 2.64 25.03
CA CYS A 73 -10.53 1.22 25.30
C CYS A 73 -9.31 0.64 26.02
N THR A 74 -9.56 -0.41 26.81
CA THR A 74 -8.53 -1.22 27.46
C THR A 74 -8.78 -2.68 27.10
N LEU A 75 -7.86 -3.60 27.43
CA LEU A 75 -8.12 -5.03 27.26
C LEU A 75 -9.42 -5.48 27.97
N ALA A 76 -9.75 -4.86 29.12
CA ALA A 76 -10.97 -5.16 29.86
C ALA A 76 -12.25 -4.81 29.08
N THR A 77 -12.19 -3.86 28.15
CA THR A 77 -13.31 -3.50 27.27
C THR A 77 -13.79 -4.69 26.43
N PHE A 78 -12.90 -5.64 26.13
CA PHE A 78 -13.18 -6.80 25.31
C PHE A 78 -13.57 -8.05 26.11
N GLY A 79 -13.84 -7.92 27.42
CA GLY A 79 -14.57 -8.93 28.20
C GLY A 79 -13.95 -10.34 28.25
N GLY A 80 -12.64 -10.46 28.01
CA GLY A 80 -11.96 -11.77 27.94
C GLY A 80 -11.98 -12.44 26.56
N SER A 81 -12.51 -11.79 25.52
CA SER A 81 -12.45 -12.23 24.13
C SER A 81 -11.08 -12.00 23.48
N THR A 82 -10.01 -11.93 24.29
CA THR A 82 -8.65 -11.68 23.85
C THR A 82 -7.75 -12.84 24.22
N THR A 83 -6.83 -13.19 23.32
CA THR A 83 -5.82 -14.22 23.53
C THR A 83 -4.45 -13.58 23.38
N GLN A 84 -3.63 -13.61 24.43
CA GLN A 84 -2.26 -13.10 24.36
C GLN A 84 -1.43 -13.93 23.38
N MET A 85 -0.75 -13.26 22.47
CA MET A 85 0.13 -13.87 21.49
C MET A 85 1.53 -13.99 22.10
N VAL A 86 2.14 -15.16 21.98
CA VAL A 86 3.41 -15.51 22.64
C VAL A 86 4.56 -15.35 21.65
N ASP A 87 5.62 -14.68 22.08
CA ASP A 87 6.75 -14.22 21.25
C ASP A 87 7.34 -15.29 20.33
N GLY A 88 7.54 -16.51 20.83
CA GLY A 88 8.13 -17.61 20.06
C GLY A 88 7.15 -18.37 19.14
N SER A 89 5.86 -18.05 19.21
CA SER A 89 4.85 -18.67 18.35
C SER A 89 4.84 -18.02 16.98
N LYS A 90 4.47 -18.80 15.96
CA LYS A 90 4.17 -18.25 14.63
C LYS A 90 2.85 -17.49 14.67
N VAL A 91 2.73 -16.42 13.90
CA VAL A 91 1.48 -15.64 13.82
C VAL A 91 0.32 -16.51 13.31
N SER A 92 0.59 -17.41 12.37
CA SER A 92 -0.39 -18.39 11.86
C SER A 92 -1.02 -19.28 12.93
N SER A 93 -0.42 -19.46 14.11
CA SER A 93 -1.07 -20.25 15.17
C SER A 93 -2.26 -19.55 15.82
N TYR A 94 -2.45 -18.25 15.55
CA TYR A 94 -3.52 -17.43 16.13
C TYR A 94 -4.63 -17.08 15.14
N PHE A 95 -4.43 -17.34 13.85
CA PHE A 95 -5.37 -16.97 12.80
C PHE A 95 -5.56 -18.12 11.80
N ASP A 96 -6.80 -18.54 11.61
CA ASP A 96 -7.19 -19.41 10.50
C ASP A 96 -7.36 -18.57 9.22
N GLU A 97 -7.17 -19.17 8.03
CA GLU A 97 -7.25 -18.47 6.73
C GLU A 97 -8.56 -17.67 6.56
N ALA A 98 -9.69 -18.17 7.08
CA ALA A 98 -10.97 -17.48 7.00
C ALA A 98 -11.01 -16.19 7.84
N ASN A 99 -10.33 -16.17 8.98
CA ASN A 99 -10.34 -15.05 9.92
C ASN A 99 -9.24 -14.02 9.63
N ALA A 100 -8.16 -14.41 8.95
CA ALA A 100 -7.05 -13.52 8.59
C ALA A 100 -7.29 -12.65 7.35
N HIS A 101 -8.37 -12.93 6.62
CA HIS A 101 -8.73 -12.24 5.37
C HIS A 101 -10.07 -11.49 5.47
N ASP A 102 -10.67 -11.43 6.67
CA ASP A 102 -11.84 -10.60 6.90
C ASP A 102 -11.42 -9.13 6.97
N ALA A 103 -11.59 -8.42 5.85
CA ALA A 103 -11.28 -7.00 5.73
C ALA A 103 -12.05 -6.10 6.71
N GLN A 104 -13.11 -6.60 7.36
CA GLN A 104 -13.86 -5.87 8.39
C GLN A 104 -13.43 -6.21 9.81
N GLY A 105 -12.62 -7.25 10.01
CA GLY A 105 -12.16 -7.68 11.33
C GLY A 105 -11.11 -6.74 11.94
N VAL A 106 -11.23 -6.47 13.23
CA VAL A 106 -10.08 -6.09 14.07
C VAL A 106 -9.47 -7.39 14.57
N HIS A 107 -8.20 -7.61 14.28
CA HIS A 107 -7.53 -8.88 14.48
C HIS A 107 -6.62 -8.86 15.71
N ILE A 108 -5.84 -7.80 15.88
CA ILE A 108 -4.84 -7.67 16.95
C ILE A 108 -5.08 -6.39 17.75
N LEU A 109 -5.10 -6.51 19.07
CA LEU A 109 -4.94 -5.40 20.00
C LEU A 109 -3.47 -5.31 20.40
N VAL A 110 -2.90 -4.12 20.24
CA VAL A 110 -1.51 -3.85 20.59
C VAL A 110 -1.47 -3.06 21.89
N VAL A 111 -0.76 -3.60 22.88
CA VAL A 111 -0.62 -3.01 24.20
C VAL A 111 0.84 -2.63 24.40
N ALA A 112 1.10 -1.33 24.50
CA ALA A 112 2.43 -0.81 24.74
C ALA A 112 2.63 -0.49 26.24
N PRO A 113 3.87 -0.51 26.76
CA PRO A 113 4.13 -0.32 28.19
C PRO A 113 3.72 1.10 28.60
N GLY A 114 2.87 1.20 29.63
CA GLY A 114 2.24 2.47 30.02
C GLY A 114 0.81 2.64 29.52
N ALA A 115 0.12 1.58 29.08
CA ALA A 115 -1.31 1.61 28.72
C ALA A 115 -2.28 1.85 29.90
N VAL A 116 -1.77 2.19 31.10
CA VAL A 116 -2.52 2.94 32.12
C VAL A 116 -1.87 4.30 32.28
N VAL A 117 -1.86 5.12 31.24
CA VAL A 117 -1.35 6.49 31.37
C VAL A 117 -2.28 7.44 30.65
N GLN A 118 -2.51 8.56 31.34
CA GLN A 118 -3.13 9.78 30.87
C GLN A 118 -2.91 10.00 29.36
N PRO A 119 -3.94 10.44 28.61
CA PRO A 119 -3.87 10.64 27.18
C PRO A 119 -2.60 11.42 26.79
N GLY A 120 -1.74 10.82 25.96
CA GLY A 120 -0.55 11.47 25.38
C GLY A 120 0.85 11.03 25.88
N ALA A 121 0.97 10.02 26.75
CA ALA A 121 2.29 9.56 27.22
C ALA A 121 2.99 8.55 26.29
N LEU A 122 2.23 7.81 25.48
CA LEU A 122 2.75 7.03 24.36
C LEU A 122 2.99 8.00 23.20
N LYS A 123 4.25 8.34 22.91
CA LYS A 123 4.61 9.08 21.70
C LYS A 123 4.63 8.11 20.51
N VAL A 124 3.46 7.62 20.11
CA VAL A 124 3.27 7.27 18.70
C VAL A 124 3.44 8.59 17.96
N ARG A 125 4.62 8.82 17.39
CA ARG A 125 4.76 9.92 16.46
C ARG A 125 3.95 9.49 15.24
N ARG A 126 2.65 9.81 15.22
CA ARG A 126 2.05 10.34 14.01
C ARG A 126 3.02 11.45 13.64
N THR A 127 3.96 11.18 12.72
CA THR A 127 4.58 12.31 12.05
C THR A 127 3.40 12.96 11.39
N THR A 128 2.97 14.08 11.98
CA THR A 128 2.02 14.95 11.33
C THR A 128 2.54 15.07 9.91
N PRO A 129 1.74 14.74 8.88
CA PRO A 129 2.18 14.98 7.52
C PRO A 129 2.76 16.39 7.45
N SER A 130 3.74 16.60 6.58
CA SER A 130 4.22 17.95 6.36
C SER A 130 3.03 18.90 6.15
N SER A 131 3.15 20.16 6.57
CA SER A 131 2.05 21.12 6.39
C SER A 131 1.54 21.15 4.96
N SER A 132 2.45 21.02 3.99
CA SER A 132 2.13 20.94 2.56
C SER A 132 1.34 19.69 2.18
N ARG A 133 1.68 18.51 2.72
CA ARG A 133 0.93 17.28 2.46
C ARG A 133 -0.44 17.32 3.15
N GLN A 134 -0.53 17.88 4.36
CA GLN A 134 -1.81 18.08 5.03
C GLN A 134 -2.73 19.01 4.22
N GLU A 135 -2.23 20.16 3.75
CA GLU A 135 -2.99 21.08 2.90
C GLU A 135 -3.48 20.41 1.61
N ARG A 136 -2.64 19.55 1.01
CA ARG A 136 -3.02 18.72 -0.14
C ARG A 136 -4.17 17.77 0.22
N TRP A 137 -4.09 17.07 1.35
CA TRP A 137 -5.14 16.17 1.79
C TRP A 137 -6.45 16.91 2.09
N ASP A 138 -6.38 18.08 2.72
CA ASP A 138 -7.57 18.90 3.00
C ASP A 138 -8.24 19.35 1.70
N THR A 139 -7.45 19.76 0.71
CA THR A 139 -7.95 20.13 -0.62
C THR A 139 -8.56 18.94 -1.37
N LEU A 140 -7.89 17.78 -1.32
CA LEU A 140 -8.43 16.53 -1.89
C LEU A 140 -9.76 16.17 -1.21
N ASN A 141 -9.82 16.21 0.11
CA ASN A 141 -11.01 15.85 0.86
C ASN A 141 -12.20 16.77 0.53
N ALA A 142 -11.99 18.06 0.33
CA ALA A 142 -13.04 18.96 -0.14
C ALA A 142 -13.63 18.52 -1.50
N ILE A 143 -12.78 18.07 -2.44
CA ILE A 143 -13.22 17.53 -3.74
C ILE A 143 -13.94 16.18 -3.57
N LEU A 144 -13.44 15.32 -2.68
CA LEU A 144 -14.05 14.01 -2.41
C LEU A 144 -15.41 14.16 -1.72
N GLU A 145 -15.55 15.10 -0.79
CA GLU A 145 -16.80 15.41 -0.09
C GLU A 145 -17.89 15.94 -1.02
N ASP A 146 -17.54 16.78 -2.00
CA ASP A 146 -18.50 17.22 -3.03
C ASP A 146 -19.07 16.03 -3.83
N LYS A 147 -18.22 15.04 -4.13
CA LYS A 147 -18.66 13.77 -4.76
C LYS A 147 -19.50 12.90 -3.81
N LEU A 148 -19.25 12.95 -2.50
CA LEU A 148 -20.08 12.28 -1.49
C LEU A 148 -21.44 12.94 -1.30
N GLY A 149 -21.56 14.26 -1.50
CA GLY A 149 -22.83 14.98 -1.54
C GLY A 149 -23.83 14.41 -2.57
N MET A 150 -23.34 13.64 -3.56
CA MET A 150 -24.15 12.91 -4.53
C MET A 150 -24.47 11.45 -4.14
N THR A 151 -23.85 10.89 -3.09
CA THR A 151 -23.89 9.44 -2.77
C THR A 151 -24.14 9.09 -1.29
N GLY A 152 -24.08 10.04 -0.34
CA GLY A 152 -24.28 9.84 1.09
C GLY A 152 -22.96 9.68 1.89
N VAL A 153 -23.06 9.58 3.24
CA VAL A 153 -21.90 9.39 4.14
C VAL A 153 -21.08 8.19 3.69
N GLY A 154 -19.80 8.38 3.35
CA GLY A 154 -18.99 7.30 2.79
C GLY A 154 -17.57 7.70 2.44
N VAL A 155 -16.77 6.72 2.00
CA VAL A 155 -15.41 6.88 1.48
C VAL A 155 -15.45 6.75 -0.03
N VAL A 156 -14.79 7.65 -0.77
CA VAL A 156 -14.90 7.74 -2.23
C VAL A 156 -14.04 6.68 -2.92
N ALA A 157 -14.60 5.96 -3.88
CA ALA A 157 -13.84 5.00 -4.67
C ALA A 157 -12.82 5.72 -5.59
N PHE A 158 -11.56 5.29 -5.64
CA PHE A 158 -10.52 5.85 -6.54
C PHE A 158 -11.02 5.91 -7.99
N SER A 159 -11.75 4.89 -8.44
CA SER A 159 -12.29 4.79 -9.79
C SER A 159 -13.31 5.88 -10.16
N SER A 160 -13.92 6.51 -9.16
CA SER A 160 -14.94 7.56 -9.34
C SER A 160 -14.34 8.97 -9.47
N VAL A 161 -13.08 9.16 -9.08
CA VAL A 161 -12.38 10.44 -9.18
C VAL A 161 -11.73 10.56 -10.54
N LYS A 162 -11.99 11.66 -11.26
CA LYS A 162 -11.41 11.92 -12.57
C LYS A 162 -10.15 12.76 -12.43
N TRP A 163 -9.21 12.59 -13.36
CA TRP A 163 -8.00 13.42 -13.39
C TRP A 163 -8.33 14.92 -13.39
N LEU A 164 -9.39 15.32 -14.11
CA LEU A 164 -9.80 16.72 -14.19
C LEU A 164 -10.22 17.30 -12.83
N ASP A 165 -10.67 16.47 -11.89
CA ASP A 165 -11.07 16.89 -10.55
C ASP A 165 -9.86 17.21 -9.67
N VAL A 166 -8.74 16.50 -9.86
CA VAL A 166 -7.59 16.51 -8.95
C VAL A 166 -6.30 17.06 -9.57
N LYS A 167 -6.31 17.39 -10.87
CA LYS A 167 -5.11 17.83 -11.61
C LYS A 167 -4.41 19.03 -10.99
N ASP A 168 -5.19 19.99 -10.49
CA ASP A 168 -4.70 21.25 -9.93
C ASP A 168 -4.28 21.07 -8.46
N VAL A 169 -4.60 19.93 -7.85
CA VAL A 169 -4.12 19.56 -6.50
C VAL A 169 -2.79 18.82 -6.59
N PHE A 170 -2.64 17.94 -7.58
CA PHE A 170 -1.46 17.12 -7.72
C PHE A 170 -0.33 17.77 -8.53
N GLU A 171 -0.64 18.62 -9.52
CA GLU A 171 0.30 19.39 -10.35
C GLU A 171 1.70 18.74 -10.56
N PRO A 172 1.79 17.55 -11.21
CA PRO A 172 3.06 16.82 -11.28
C PRO A 172 4.13 17.59 -12.03
N THR A 173 5.29 17.74 -11.40
CA THR A 173 6.47 18.37 -11.99
C THR A 173 7.35 17.34 -12.71
N PRO A 174 8.05 17.71 -13.80
CA PRO A 174 8.95 16.77 -14.48
C PRO A 174 10.12 16.35 -13.59
N TYR A 175 10.44 15.06 -13.58
CA TYR A 175 11.71 14.53 -13.06
C TYR A 175 12.23 13.40 -13.95
N THR A 176 13.42 12.90 -13.61
CA THR A 176 14.00 11.71 -14.23
C THR A 176 14.23 10.66 -13.15
N GLN A 177 13.48 9.56 -13.22
CA GLN A 177 13.68 8.39 -12.38
C GLN A 177 15.07 7.81 -12.67
N PRO A 178 15.91 7.63 -11.65
CA PRO A 178 17.16 6.89 -11.77
C PRO A 178 16.96 5.54 -12.46
N SER A 179 18.01 5.05 -13.13
CA SER A 179 17.99 3.75 -13.80
C SER A 179 19.25 3.00 -13.44
N ILE A 180 19.09 1.76 -12.97
CA ILE A 180 20.17 0.86 -12.62
C ILE A 180 20.06 -0.36 -13.53
N GLU A 181 21.14 -0.72 -14.22
CA GLU A 181 21.12 -1.82 -15.17
C GLU A 181 20.93 -3.18 -14.46
N LEU A 182 20.01 -3.98 -14.99
CA LEU A 182 19.79 -5.36 -14.55
C LEU A 182 20.84 -6.32 -15.15
N PRO A 183 21.08 -7.48 -14.51
CA PRO A 183 21.89 -8.53 -15.11
C PRO A 183 21.36 -8.95 -16.49
N PRO A 184 22.24 -9.12 -17.52
CA PRO A 184 21.82 -9.45 -18.88
C PRO A 184 20.97 -10.72 -18.97
N GLU A 185 21.27 -11.74 -18.17
CA GLU A 185 20.56 -13.01 -18.14
C GLU A 185 19.08 -12.86 -17.76
N ASN A 186 18.76 -11.94 -16.84
CA ASN A 186 17.39 -11.63 -16.43
C ASN A 186 16.64 -10.91 -17.55
N LEU A 187 17.31 -9.96 -18.23
CA LEU A 187 16.74 -9.25 -19.38
C LEU A 187 16.47 -10.20 -20.55
N ASP A 188 17.39 -11.12 -20.84
CA ASP A 188 17.25 -12.11 -21.91
C ASP A 188 16.14 -13.13 -21.60
N PHE A 189 15.99 -13.54 -20.34
CA PHE A 189 14.86 -14.36 -19.91
C PHE A 189 13.53 -13.61 -20.08
N LEU A 190 13.45 -12.37 -19.61
CA LEU A 190 12.25 -11.56 -19.71
C LEU A 190 11.86 -11.29 -21.18
N ALA A 191 12.82 -10.96 -22.03
CA ALA A 191 12.58 -10.73 -23.45
C ALA A 191 12.03 -12.00 -24.14
N ARG A 192 12.57 -13.18 -23.82
CA ARG A 192 12.03 -14.46 -24.32
C ARG A 192 10.61 -14.72 -23.83
N TYR A 193 10.33 -14.46 -22.55
CA TYR A 193 8.99 -14.60 -22.00
C TYR A 193 7.99 -13.68 -22.70
N LEU A 194 8.30 -12.39 -22.81
CA LEU A 194 7.42 -11.40 -23.43
C LEU A 194 7.18 -11.71 -24.91
N LYS A 195 8.20 -12.20 -25.63
CA LYS A 195 8.02 -12.68 -27.02
C LYS A 195 7.02 -13.83 -27.10
N MET A 196 7.15 -14.82 -26.21
CA MET A 196 6.23 -15.95 -26.14
C MET A 196 4.80 -15.47 -25.83
N ALA A 197 4.63 -14.65 -24.78
CA ALA A 197 3.34 -14.12 -24.37
C ALA A 197 2.68 -13.29 -25.48
N SER A 198 3.42 -12.37 -26.11
CA SER A 198 2.94 -11.58 -27.25
C SER A 198 2.50 -12.44 -28.44
N THR A 199 3.15 -13.59 -28.68
CA THR A 199 2.75 -14.51 -29.75
C THR A 199 1.39 -15.15 -29.46
N CYS A 200 1.14 -15.51 -28.19
CA CYS A 200 -0.11 -16.14 -27.77
C CYS A 200 -1.28 -15.15 -27.63
N LEU A 201 -1.00 -13.94 -27.14
CA LEU A 201 -2.00 -12.93 -26.83
C LEU A 201 -2.38 -12.04 -28.04
N GLY A 202 -1.59 -12.08 -29.10
CA GLY A 202 -1.80 -11.22 -30.27
C GLY A 202 -1.40 -9.75 -30.04
N PRO A 203 -1.80 -8.84 -30.93
CA PRO A 203 -1.41 -7.43 -30.86
C PRO A 203 -1.91 -6.73 -29.60
N ILE A 204 -1.02 -5.97 -28.95
CA ILE A 204 -1.38 -5.20 -27.74
C ILE A 204 -2.50 -4.18 -27.96
N SER A 205 -2.68 -3.67 -29.19
CA SER A 205 -3.74 -2.72 -29.54
C SER A 205 -5.15 -3.31 -29.41
N GLU A 206 -5.27 -4.64 -29.43
CA GLU A 206 -6.55 -5.36 -29.37
C GLU A 206 -6.86 -5.89 -27.95
N GLY A 207 -5.87 -5.86 -27.04
CA GLY A 207 -5.97 -6.40 -25.70
C GLY A 207 -6.65 -5.48 -24.68
N ASN A 208 -7.50 -6.07 -23.84
CA ASN A 208 -8.13 -5.44 -22.68
C ASN A 208 -7.16 -5.34 -21.47
N GLU A 209 -7.63 -4.78 -20.35
CA GLU A 209 -6.79 -4.58 -19.14
C GLU A 209 -6.27 -5.91 -18.58
N ALA A 210 -7.12 -6.94 -18.50
CA ALA A 210 -6.73 -8.26 -18.03
C ALA A 210 -5.61 -8.88 -18.89
N GLN A 211 -5.67 -8.72 -20.22
CA GLN A 211 -4.59 -9.17 -21.10
C GLN A 211 -3.28 -8.43 -20.85
N ARG A 212 -3.32 -7.11 -20.58
CA ARG A 212 -2.12 -6.30 -20.31
C ARG A 212 -1.44 -6.71 -19.02
N VAL A 213 -2.19 -7.13 -18.01
CA VAL A 213 -1.65 -7.66 -16.75
C VAL A 213 -0.66 -8.81 -17.01
N HIS A 214 -0.95 -9.70 -17.98
CA HIS A 214 -0.06 -10.81 -18.34
C HIS A 214 1.24 -10.39 -19.04
N LEU A 215 1.35 -9.13 -19.48
CA LEU A 215 2.54 -8.55 -20.08
C LEU A 215 3.28 -7.61 -19.11
N ILE A 216 2.55 -6.98 -18.20
CA ILE A 216 3.10 -6.10 -17.14
C ILE A 216 3.70 -6.93 -16.01
N ALA A 217 2.97 -7.94 -15.50
CA ALA A 217 3.40 -8.74 -14.35
C ALA A 217 4.80 -9.37 -14.54
N PRO A 218 5.16 -9.96 -15.70
CA PRO A 218 6.50 -10.52 -15.90
C PRO A 218 7.64 -9.49 -15.76
N ILE A 219 7.40 -8.23 -16.15
CA ILE A 219 8.38 -7.14 -15.98
C ILE A 219 8.58 -6.88 -14.48
N LEU A 220 7.49 -6.76 -13.72
CA LEU A 220 7.52 -6.54 -12.28
C LEU A 220 8.19 -7.73 -11.56
N PHE A 221 7.84 -8.96 -11.95
CA PHE A 221 8.35 -10.20 -11.34
C PHE A 221 9.84 -10.35 -11.58
N CYS A 222 10.30 -10.09 -12.82
CA CYS A 222 11.72 -10.13 -13.15
C CYS A 222 12.52 -9.16 -12.28
N VAL A 223 12.05 -7.91 -12.15
CA VAL A 223 12.73 -6.91 -11.32
C VAL A 223 12.68 -7.27 -9.83
N CYS A 224 11.52 -7.62 -9.29
CA CYS A 224 11.37 -7.91 -7.86
C CYS A 224 12.12 -9.18 -7.44
N SER A 225 12.29 -10.15 -8.35
CA SER A 225 13.06 -11.38 -8.07
C SER A 225 14.54 -11.12 -7.76
N LEU A 226 15.09 -9.96 -8.15
CA LEU A 226 16.47 -9.57 -7.88
C LEU A 226 16.72 -9.15 -6.43
N PHE A 227 15.67 -9.03 -5.62
CA PHE A 227 15.78 -8.64 -4.22
C PHE A 227 15.73 -9.84 -3.26
N ASP A 228 15.89 -11.08 -3.75
CA ASP A 228 15.97 -12.30 -2.93
C ASP A 228 14.83 -12.45 -1.89
N GLY A 229 13.63 -11.95 -2.22
CA GLY A 229 12.46 -11.99 -1.35
C GLY A 229 12.27 -10.76 -0.43
N ASP A 230 13.22 -9.82 -0.41
CA ASP A 230 13.10 -8.55 0.31
C ASP A 230 12.04 -7.64 -0.31
N VAL A 231 11.78 -7.72 -1.62
CA VAL A 231 10.64 -7.03 -2.25
C VAL A 231 9.51 -8.01 -2.48
N ARG A 232 8.34 -7.71 -1.92
CA ARG A 232 7.11 -8.49 -2.11
C ARG A 232 6.12 -7.76 -3.00
N ILE A 233 5.41 -8.54 -3.81
CA ILE A 233 4.34 -8.07 -4.66
C ILE A 233 3.02 -8.56 -4.07
N THR A 234 2.19 -7.61 -3.64
CA THR A 234 0.82 -7.89 -3.25
C THR A 234 -0.09 -7.62 -4.43
N THR A 235 -0.84 -8.64 -4.86
CA THR A 235 -1.85 -8.49 -5.91
C THR A 235 -3.21 -8.15 -5.34
N GLU A 236 -4.02 -7.39 -6.07
CA GLU A 236 -5.41 -7.09 -5.68
C GLU A 236 -5.54 -6.40 -4.30
N LYS A 237 -4.54 -5.60 -3.92
CA LYS A 237 -4.49 -4.97 -2.58
C LYS A 237 -5.59 -3.94 -2.44
N LYS A 238 -6.50 -4.15 -1.50
CA LYS A 238 -7.48 -3.14 -1.07
C LYS A 238 -6.76 -2.06 -0.26
N MET A 239 -7.10 -0.81 -0.51
CA MET A 239 -6.60 0.34 0.23
C MET A 239 -7.77 1.19 0.72
N HIS A 240 -7.65 1.68 1.95
CA HIS A 240 -8.67 2.50 2.60
C HIS A 240 -7.97 3.60 3.39
N GLY A 241 -8.21 4.84 3.01
CA GLY A 241 -7.68 6.00 3.73
C GLY A 241 -8.57 6.40 4.90
N ARG A 242 -7.92 6.77 6.00
CA ARG A 242 -8.53 7.31 7.21
C ARG A 242 -8.62 8.82 7.13
N ASP A 243 -7.54 9.49 6.76
CA ASP A 243 -7.44 10.95 6.71
C ASP A 243 -7.77 11.44 5.30
N VAL A 244 -7.25 10.80 4.26
CA VAL A 244 -7.67 10.92 2.86
C VAL A 244 -8.92 10.06 2.65
N LYS A 245 -10.08 10.69 2.36
CA LYS A 245 -11.39 10.03 2.28
C LYS A 245 -11.61 9.23 0.99
N ALA A 246 -10.63 8.42 0.62
CA ALA A 246 -10.63 7.61 -0.59
C ALA A 246 -10.26 6.15 -0.33
N GLN A 247 -10.79 5.26 -1.15
CA GLN A 247 -10.52 3.82 -1.09
C GLN A 247 -10.52 3.20 -2.47
N GLY A 248 -9.90 2.04 -2.60
CA GLY A 248 -9.96 1.28 -3.83
C GLY A 248 -9.08 0.06 -3.79
N ARG A 249 -8.67 -0.38 -4.97
CA ARG A 249 -7.85 -1.58 -5.13
C ARG A 249 -6.84 -1.36 -6.24
N PHE A 250 -5.66 -1.92 -6.06
CA PHE A 250 -4.61 -1.93 -7.08
C PHE A 250 -4.24 -3.35 -7.47
N GLU A 251 -3.97 -3.58 -8.75
CA GLU A 251 -3.56 -4.89 -9.27
C GLU A 251 -2.22 -5.31 -8.68
N PHE A 252 -1.28 -4.37 -8.51
CA PHE A 252 0.01 -4.65 -7.86
C PHE A 252 0.43 -3.54 -6.91
N VAL A 253 0.93 -3.94 -5.75
CA VAL A 253 1.63 -3.07 -4.81
C VAL A 253 2.95 -3.73 -4.46
N LEU A 254 4.05 -3.06 -4.79
CA LEU A 254 5.41 -3.51 -4.51
C LEU A 254 5.85 -2.91 -3.18
N ARG A 255 6.31 -3.74 -2.25
CA ARG A 255 6.78 -3.31 -0.93
C ARG A 255 8.17 -3.84 -0.69
N GLY A 256 9.13 -2.94 -0.47
CA GLY A 256 10.43 -3.29 0.09
C GLY A 256 10.29 -3.66 1.57
N GLY A 257 10.94 -4.74 2.00
CA GLY A 257 10.80 -5.27 3.35
C GLY A 257 11.44 -4.34 4.38
N LYS A 258 12.76 -4.15 4.30
CA LYS A 258 13.50 -3.24 5.20
C LYS A 258 13.47 -1.78 4.74
N LYS A 259 13.35 -1.57 3.43
CA LYS A 259 13.29 -0.25 2.80
C LYS A 259 11.83 0.11 2.65
N LYS A 260 11.39 1.22 3.24
CA LYS A 260 9.97 1.61 3.34
C LYS A 260 9.33 2.01 2.00
N ASN A 261 9.97 1.69 0.87
CA ASN A 261 9.50 2.05 -0.45
C ASN A 261 8.26 1.22 -0.77
N VAL A 262 7.17 1.94 -0.99
CA VAL A 262 5.95 1.37 -1.53
C VAL A 262 5.75 1.93 -2.92
N CYS A 263 5.54 1.03 -3.89
CA CYS A 263 5.20 1.39 -5.25
C CYS A 263 3.81 0.86 -5.58
N ILE A 264 2.90 1.75 -5.96
CA ILE A 264 1.57 1.39 -6.42
C ILE A 264 1.60 1.28 -7.94
N VAL A 265 1.12 0.18 -8.49
CA VAL A 265 1.04 0.00 -9.95
C VAL A 265 -0.41 -0.03 -10.39
N GLU A 266 -0.75 0.90 -11.26
CA GLU A 266 -2.07 1.03 -11.86
C GLU A 266 -1.98 0.68 -13.35
N ALA A 267 -2.62 -0.43 -13.73
CA ALA A 267 -2.68 -0.88 -15.11
C ALA A 267 -3.94 -0.33 -15.80
N LYS A 268 -3.78 0.36 -16.93
CA LYS A 268 -4.91 0.87 -17.74
C LYS A 268 -4.80 0.45 -19.19
N SER A 269 -5.93 0.28 -19.86
CA SER A 269 -5.94 -0.02 -21.29
C SER A 269 -5.71 1.22 -22.15
N THR A 270 -6.42 2.31 -21.83
CA THR A 270 -6.49 3.53 -22.67
C THR A 270 -6.30 4.81 -21.87
N ASP A 271 -7.05 5.00 -20.78
CA ASP A 271 -7.06 6.25 -20.02
C ASP A 271 -6.00 6.27 -18.90
N LEU A 272 -4.75 6.53 -19.30
CA LEU A 272 -3.64 6.69 -18.35
C LEU A 272 -3.81 7.88 -17.42
N TRP A 273 -4.58 8.92 -17.79
CA TRP A 273 -4.83 10.06 -16.90
C TRP A 273 -5.74 9.65 -15.76
N GLN A 274 -6.79 8.88 -16.06
CA GLN A 274 -7.62 8.25 -15.04
C GLN A 274 -6.80 7.32 -14.14
N GLY A 275 -5.87 6.55 -14.71
CA GLY A 275 -4.92 5.75 -13.93
C GLY A 275 -4.02 6.61 -13.03
N MET A 276 -3.59 7.78 -13.48
CA MET A 276 -2.77 8.70 -12.69
C MET A 276 -3.52 9.30 -11.50
N ALA A 277 -4.79 9.66 -11.67
CA ALA A 277 -5.63 10.10 -10.57
C ALA A 277 -5.75 9.00 -9.49
N GLN A 278 -5.97 7.76 -9.92
CA GLN A 278 -6.10 6.60 -9.03
C GLN A 278 -4.78 6.30 -8.31
N ALA A 279 -3.68 6.20 -9.05
CA ALA A 279 -2.36 5.93 -8.49
C ALA A 279 -1.93 7.00 -7.47
N LEU A 280 -2.14 8.29 -7.76
CA LEU A 280 -1.77 9.37 -6.83
C LEU A 280 -2.67 9.40 -5.58
N LEU A 281 -3.98 9.17 -5.70
CA LEU A 281 -4.84 8.98 -4.52
C LEU A 281 -4.39 7.78 -3.69
N GLY A 282 -4.05 6.68 -4.35
CA GLY A 282 -3.45 5.52 -3.70
C GLY A 282 -2.16 5.87 -2.98
N CYS A 283 -1.30 6.70 -3.58
CA CYS A 283 -0.03 7.12 -2.98
C CYS A 283 -0.27 7.92 -1.69
N GLU A 284 -1.22 8.87 -1.70
CA GLU A 284 -1.56 9.63 -0.49
C GLU A 284 -2.17 8.74 0.60
N VAL A 285 -3.09 7.83 0.25
CA VAL A 285 -3.64 6.82 1.17
C VAL A 285 -2.55 5.92 1.74
N GLN A 286 -1.57 5.54 0.92
CA GLN A 286 -0.50 4.66 1.37
C GLN A 286 0.53 5.41 2.23
N ALA A 287 0.74 6.71 1.95
CA ALA A 287 1.58 7.60 2.73
C ALA A 287 1.03 7.79 4.15
N GLU A 288 -0.29 7.99 4.32
CA GLU A 288 -0.89 8.09 5.65
C GLU A 288 -0.90 6.74 6.40
N VAL A 289 -1.18 5.62 5.72
CA VAL A 289 -1.36 4.31 6.37
C VAL A 289 -0.03 3.77 6.86
N CYS A 290 1.04 3.96 6.07
CA CYS A 290 2.38 3.50 6.41
C CYS A 290 3.29 4.62 6.93
N ASN A 291 2.75 5.82 7.13
CA ASN A 291 3.49 6.98 7.63
C ASN A 291 4.77 7.28 6.82
N LEU A 292 4.61 7.41 5.50
CA LEU A 292 5.70 7.55 4.54
C LEU A 292 5.79 9.00 4.04
N HIS A 293 7.00 9.53 4.00
CA HIS A 293 7.29 10.82 3.37
C HIS A 293 7.32 10.71 1.84
N GLU A 294 7.49 9.50 1.32
CA GLU A 294 7.57 9.22 -0.11
C GLU A 294 6.82 7.93 -0.45
N VAL A 295 6.01 8.00 -1.51
CA VAL A 295 5.38 6.83 -2.11
C VAL A 295 5.52 6.92 -3.62
N PHE A 296 5.94 5.82 -4.23
CA PHE A 296 6.09 5.75 -5.67
C PHE A 296 4.81 5.25 -6.34
N GLY A 297 4.60 5.67 -7.57
CA GLY A 297 3.52 5.19 -8.43
C GLY A 297 4.02 4.82 -9.82
N ILE A 298 3.44 3.78 -10.41
CA ILE A 298 3.61 3.42 -11.81
C ILE A 298 2.22 3.38 -12.44
N VAL A 299 2.02 4.14 -13.51
CA VAL A 299 0.81 4.04 -14.34
C VAL A 299 1.22 3.53 -15.70
N THR A 300 0.65 2.42 -16.14
CA THR A 300 1.07 1.79 -17.39
C THR A 300 -0.05 1.15 -18.17
N ASN A 301 0.08 1.17 -19.50
CA ASN A 301 -0.71 0.36 -20.41
C ASN A 301 0.14 -0.67 -21.16
N TYR A 302 1.26 -1.09 -20.54
CA TYR A 302 2.36 -1.87 -21.10
C TYR A 302 3.26 -1.12 -22.08
N THR A 303 2.73 -0.28 -22.98
CA THR A 303 3.58 0.46 -23.95
C THR A 303 4.04 1.82 -23.44
N ARG A 304 3.28 2.46 -22.56
CA ARG A 304 3.67 3.68 -21.84
C ARG A 304 3.81 3.37 -20.36
N TRP A 305 4.81 3.98 -19.74
CA TRP A 305 5.13 3.82 -18.32
C TRP A 305 5.35 5.20 -17.72
N TRP A 306 4.46 5.60 -16.82
CA TRP A 306 4.59 6.84 -16.07
C TRP A 306 5.09 6.51 -14.69
N PHE A 307 6.28 7.00 -14.35
CA PHE A 307 6.86 6.89 -13.02
C PHE A 307 6.48 8.13 -12.23
N LEU A 308 5.93 7.95 -11.04
CA LEU A 308 5.42 8.98 -10.17
C LEU A 308 6.13 8.93 -8.82
N ARG A 309 6.37 10.09 -8.23
CA ARG A 309 6.80 10.24 -6.83
C ARG A 309 5.84 11.16 -6.11
N SER A 310 5.13 10.65 -5.11
CA SER A 310 4.41 11.48 -4.16
C SER A 310 5.32 11.78 -2.99
N LEU A 311 5.77 13.02 -2.92
CA LEU A 311 6.54 13.57 -1.81
C LEU A 311 5.65 14.47 -0.96
N ASP A 312 6.14 14.79 0.23
CA ASP A 312 5.49 15.68 1.19
C ASP A 312 5.09 17.03 0.58
N ASP A 313 5.99 17.65 -0.17
CA ASP A 313 5.85 19.01 -0.68
C ASP A 313 5.46 19.06 -2.17
N LYS A 314 5.67 17.99 -2.93
CA LYS A 314 5.43 17.96 -4.37
C LYS A 314 5.06 16.58 -4.91
N ILE A 315 4.55 16.57 -6.15
CA ILE A 315 4.45 15.36 -6.97
C ILE A 315 5.42 15.50 -8.14
N GLU A 316 6.11 14.41 -8.47
CA GLU A 316 6.97 14.35 -9.64
C GLU A 316 6.49 13.26 -10.62
N LYS A 317 6.67 13.50 -11.92
CA LYS A 317 6.37 12.54 -13.00
C LYS A 317 7.48 12.45 -14.05
N GLU A 318 7.79 11.23 -14.47
CA GLU A 318 8.52 10.92 -15.71
C GLU A 318 7.62 10.07 -16.63
N THR A 319 7.74 10.26 -17.95
CA THR A 319 7.08 9.41 -18.94
C THR A 319 8.10 8.68 -19.79
N CYS A 320 7.97 7.35 -19.84
CA CYS A 320 8.78 6.47 -20.67
C CYS A 320 7.89 5.62 -21.60
N SER A 321 8.51 5.10 -22.65
CA SER A 321 7.84 4.23 -23.61
C SER A 321 8.59 2.91 -23.74
N LEU A 322 7.86 1.81 -23.67
CA LEU A 322 8.32 0.49 -24.09
C LEU A 322 8.10 0.39 -25.61
N VAL A 323 9.19 0.42 -26.37
CA VAL A 323 9.15 0.42 -27.83
C VAL A 323 8.88 -0.99 -28.30
N ILE A 324 7.84 -1.16 -29.13
CA ILE A 324 7.41 -2.47 -29.64
C ILE A 324 7.74 -2.57 -31.13
N GLU A 325 8.47 -3.62 -31.51
CA GLU A 325 8.79 -3.97 -32.88
C GLU A 325 8.33 -5.40 -33.15
N GLY A 326 7.50 -5.61 -34.18
CA GLY A 326 6.97 -6.94 -34.49
C GLY A 326 6.20 -7.59 -33.33
N ASN A 327 5.45 -6.78 -32.56
CA ASN A 327 4.71 -7.18 -31.35
C ASN A 327 5.58 -7.58 -30.13
N VAL A 328 6.90 -7.36 -30.19
CA VAL A 328 7.84 -7.67 -29.10
C VAL A 328 8.54 -6.39 -28.63
N PRO A 329 8.77 -6.20 -27.33
CA PRO A 329 9.53 -5.06 -26.84
C PRO A 329 10.99 -5.12 -27.30
N THR A 330 11.56 -3.97 -27.66
CA THR A 330 12.99 -3.87 -27.96
C THR A 330 13.83 -4.03 -26.69
N SER A 331 14.98 -4.69 -26.80
CA SER A 331 15.88 -4.90 -25.64
C SER A 331 16.30 -3.58 -24.99
N ALA A 332 16.51 -2.52 -25.78
CA ALA A 332 16.89 -1.21 -25.27
C ALA A 332 15.79 -0.57 -24.42
N SER A 333 14.54 -0.57 -24.89
CA SER A 333 13.43 0.01 -24.13
C SER A 333 13.07 -0.84 -22.90
N LEU A 334 13.15 -2.17 -23.01
CA LEU A 334 12.95 -3.08 -21.89
C LEU A 334 13.98 -2.87 -20.79
N ARG A 335 15.26 -2.69 -21.15
CA ARG A 335 16.35 -2.35 -20.22
C ARG A 335 16.08 -1.03 -19.49
N THR A 336 15.61 -0.01 -20.20
CA THR A 336 15.27 1.28 -19.59
C THR A 336 14.14 1.16 -18.57
N ILE A 337 13.03 0.50 -18.93
CA ILE A 337 11.88 0.36 -18.02
C ILE A 337 12.25 -0.47 -16.79
N THR A 338 12.85 -1.64 -17.00
CA THR A 338 13.26 -2.51 -15.89
C THR A 338 14.27 -1.84 -14.97
N GLY A 339 15.26 -1.13 -15.52
CA GLY A 339 16.27 -0.45 -14.73
C GLY A 339 15.72 0.70 -13.88
N LYS A 340 14.69 1.40 -14.37
CA LYS A 340 13.98 2.43 -13.59
C LYS A 340 13.18 1.83 -12.43
N ILE A 341 12.47 0.72 -12.66
CA ILE A 341 11.74 0.01 -11.60
C ILE A 341 12.73 -0.53 -10.55
N TYR A 342 13.85 -1.10 -10.99
CA TYR A 342 14.86 -1.62 -10.07
C TYR A 342 15.49 -0.52 -9.22
N ALA A 343 15.80 0.63 -9.83
CA ALA A 343 16.33 1.79 -9.10
C ALA A 343 15.35 2.30 -8.04
N LEU A 344 14.08 2.48 -8.42
CA LEU A 344 12.99 2.89 -7.51
C LEU A 344 12.88 1.97 -6.28
N LEU A 345 12.98 0.66 -6.48
CA LEU A 345 12.93 -0.32 -5.39
C LEU A 345 14.24 -0.42 -4.60
N SER A 346 15.33 0.16 -5.12
CA SER A 346 16.65 0.17 -4.50
C SER A 346 16.93 1.44 -3.70
N GLU A 347 16.19 2.53 -3.92
CA GLU A 347 16.33 3.81 -3.20
C GLU A 347 16.19 3.61 -1.68
N ASP A 348 16.97 4.36 -0.89
CA ASP A 348 17.05 4.25 0.59
C ASP A 348 16.10 5.20 1.32
#